data_AF-A0A972TCI9-F1
#
_entry.id   AF-A0A972TCI9-F1
#
_cell.length_a   1.000
_cell.length_b   1.000
_cell.length_c   1.000
_cell.angle_alpha   90.00
_cell.angle_beta   90.00
_cell.angle_gamma   90.00
#
_symmetry.space_group_name_H-M   'P 1'
#
loop_
_entity.id
_entity.type
_entity.pdbx_description
1 polymer ?
#
loop_
_entity_poly.entity_id
_entity_poly.type
_entity_poly.pdbx_seq_one_letter_code
_entity_poly.pdbx_strand_id
1 'polypeptide(L)' 'MAVKSSVRTPAKRVHVISRKNGWAVKLEGASRASRVYNKKESAVEGAKKMAPKGHDIVVHKKDGTIQKWEKAKAKK' A
#
# COMPACT_ATOMS: atom_id res chain seq x y z
N MET A 1 25.46 3.22 -9.44
CA MET A 1 24.41 3.25 -8.38
C MET A 1 23.51 2.04 -8.61
N ALA A 2 23.38 1.16 -7.61
CA ALA A 2 22.96 -0.23 -7.78
C ALA A 2 21.58 -0.42 -8.44
N VAL A 3 21.59 -1.24 -9.50
CA VAL A 3 20.47 -1.90 -10.15
C VAL A 3 19.49 -2.50 -9.12
N LYS A 4 18.18 -2.33 -9.31
CA LYS A 4 17.18 -3.16 -8.63
C LYS A 4 15.87 -3.29 -9.40
N SER A 5 15.91 -4.30 -10.28
CA SER A 5 14.88 -5.35 -10.40
C SER A 5 13.53 -4.94 -10.98
N SER A 6 13.44 -5.05 -12.31
CA SER A 6 12.19 -5.28 -13.03
C SER A 6 11.75 -6.74 -12.85
N VAL A 7 11.10 -7.07 -11.74
CA VAL A 7 10.15 -8.19 -11.75
C VAL A 7 8.77 -7.55 -11.83
N ARG A 8 8.21 -7.50 -13.04
CA ARG A 8 6.82 -7.09 -13.26
C ARG A 8 5.89 -8.22 -12.79
N THR A 9 5.88 -8.50 -11.49
CA THR A 9 4.75 -9.19 -10.88
C THR A 9 3.61 -8.16 -10.87
N PRO A 10 2.41 -8.48 -11.39
CA PRO A 10 1.27 -7.57 -11.25
C PRO A 10 1.09 -7.33 -9.75
N ALA A 11 1.32 -6.07 -9.34
CA ALA A 11 1.31 -5.65 -7.95
C ALA A 11 -0.12 -5.72 -7.41
N LYS A 12 -0.61 -6.92 -7.09
CA LYS A 12 -1.99 -7.16 -6.67
C LYS A 12 -2.29 -6.62 -5.27
N ARG A 13 -1.28 -6.11 -4.55
CA ARG A 13 -1.45 -5.61 -3.19
C ARG A 13 -0.94 -4.19 -3.02
N VAL A 14 -1.62 -3.45 -2.15
CA VAL A 14 -1.31 -2.09 -1.75
C VAL A 14 -0.98 -2.09 -0.27
N HIS A 15 0.23 -1.68 0.09
CA HIS A 15 0.71 -1.56 1.46
C HIS A 15 0.62 -0.11 1.94
N VAL A 16 -0.03 0.10 3.07
CA VAL A 16 -0.09 1.40 3.76
C VAL A 16 0.81 1.32 4.99
N ILE A 17 2.02 1.88 4.88
CA ILE A 17 3.09 1.77 5.87
C ILE A 17 3.13 3.05 6.70
N SER A 18 3.04 2.92 8.02
CA SER A 18 3.24 4.05 8.92
C SER A 18 4.72 4.47 8.94
N ARG A 19 4.98 5.78 9.03
CA ARG A 19 6.30 6.40 9.09
C ARG A 19 6.29 7.49 10.16
N LYS A 20 7.48 7.94 10.58
CA LYS A 20 7.65 8.99 11.59
C LYS A 20 6.84 10.26 11.29
N ASN A 21 6.73 10.65 10.01
CA ASN A 21 6.01 11.86 9.58
C ASN A 21 4.74 11.56 8.76
N GLY A 22 4.14 10.36 8.87
CA GLY A 22 2.88 10.06 8.18
C GLY A 22 2.72 8.62 7.73
N TRP A 23 2.13 8.44 6.55
CA TRP A 23 1.64 7.18 6.02
C TRP A 23 1.96 7.07 4.53
N ALA A 24 2.77 6.09 4.18
CA ALA A 24 3.20 5.84 2.80
C ALA A 24 2.38 4.72 2.18
N VAL A 25 1.73 5.01 1.06
CA VAL A 25 1.05 4.03 0.21
C VAL A 25 2.06 3.51 -0.80
N LYS A 26 2.29 2.21 -0.79
CA LYS A 26 3.27 1.50 -1.60
C LYS A 26 2.61 0.31 -2.27
N LEU A 27 2.79 0.16 -3.57
CA LEU A 27 2.35 -1.05 -4.28
C LEU A 27 3.31 -2.21 -4.00
N GLU A 28 2.80 -3.44 -3.95
CA GLU A 28 3.60 -4.65 -3.85
C GLU A 28 4.59 -4.73 -5.02
N GLY A 29 5.85 -5.03 -4.75
CA GLY A 29 6.89 -5.06 -5.79
C GLY A 29 7.35 -3.68 -6.30
N ALA A 30 6.71 -2.57 -5.91
CA ALA A 30 7.22 -1.24 -6.22
C ALA A 30 8.45 -0.90 -5.35
N SER A 31 9.48 -0.30 -5.94
CA SER A 31 10.67 0.14 -5.17
C SER A 31 10.40 1.38 -4.32
N ARG A 32 9.41 2.19 -4.70
CA ARG A 32 9.06 3.47 -4.06
C ARG A 32 7.62 3.49 -3.56
N ALA A 33 7.37 4.31 -2.54
CA ALA A 33 6.01 4.69 -2.18
C ALA A 33 5.40 5.48 -3.34
N SER A 34 4.16 5.17 -3.70
CA SER A 34 3.47 5.92 -4.75
C SER A 34 2.91 7.23 -4.23
N ARG A 35 2.51 7.28 -2.95
CA ARG A 35 1.98 8.48 -2.32
C ARG A 35 2.31 8.46 -0.82
N VAL A 36 2.53 9.63 -0.25
CA VAL A 36 2.70 9.80 1.19
C VAL A 36 1.63 10.78 1.67
N TYR A 37 0.99 10.44 2.78
CA TYR A 37 -0.05 11.22 3.43
C TYR A 37 0.34 11.48 4.87
N ASN A 38 -0.10 12.60 5.44
CA ASN A 38 0.18 12.89 6.85
C ASN A 38 -0.78 12.12 7.78
N LYS A 39 -2.01 11.89 7.33
CA LYS A 39 -3.07 11.22 8.09
C LYS A 39 -3.30 9.79 7.60
N LYS A 40 -3.68 8.91 8.53
CA LYS A 40 -3.99 7.51 8.25
C LYS A 40 -5.19 7.37 7.32
N GLU A 41 -6.26 8.12 7.58
CA GLU A 41 -7.51 8.07 6.82
C GLU A 41 -7.27 8.40 5.35
N SER A 42 -6.57 9.51 5.08
CA SER A 42 -6.20 9.90 3.72
C SER A 42 -5.33 8.87 3.02
N ALA A 43 -4.48 8.15 3.76
CA ALA A 43 -3.65 7.08 3.21
C ALA A 43 -4.47 5.83 2.86
N VAL A 44 -5.45 5.48 3.69
CA VAL A 44 -6.37 4.37 3.43
C VAL A 44 -7.29 4.70 2.26
N GLU A 45 -7.83 5.91 2.19
CA GLU A 45 -8.63 6.37 1.06
C GLU A 45 -7.82 6.44 -0.24
N GLY A 46 -6.60 6.96 -0.16
CA GLY A 46 -5.65 6.98 -1.27
C GLY A 46 -5.33 5.58 -1.77
N ALA A 47 -5.08 4.64 -0.84
CA ALA A 47 -4.87 3.23 -1.16
C ALA A 47 -6.11 2.60 -1.80
N LYS A 48 -7.33 2.89 -1.33
CA LYS A 48 -8.59 2.42 -1.92
C LYS A 48 -8.84 2.97 -3.32
N LYS A 49 -8.55 4.25 -3.55
CA LYS A 49 -8.69 4.89 -4.87
C LYS A 49 -7.61 4.41 -5.84
N MET A 50 -6.42 4.12 -5.34
CA MET A 50 -5.29 3.67 -6.14
C MET A 50 -5.35 2.18 -6.45
N ALA A 51 -5.93 1.36 -5.55
CA ALA A 51 -6.12 -0.06 -5.73
C ALA A 51 -7.09 -0.34 -6.89
N PRO A 52 -6.64 -0.95 -8.01
CA PRO A 52 -7.55 -1.46 -9.03
C PRO A 52 -8.50 -2.50 -8.44
N LYS A 53 -9.68 -2.68 -9.07
CA LYS A 53 -10.65 -3.70 -8.67
C LYS A 53 -9.95 -5.07 -8.54
N GLY A 54 -9.99 -5.66 -7.34
CA GLY A 54 -9.33 -6.94 -7.04
C GLY A 54 -7.97 -6.85 -6.35
N HIS A 55 -7.53 -5.66 -5.91
CA HIS A 55 -6.26 -5.52 -5.18
C HIS A 55 -6.43 -5.55 -3.65
N ASP A 56 -5.57 -6.30 -2.97
CA ASP A 56 -5.58 -6.36 -1.51
C ASP A 56 -5.00 -5.08 -0.90
N ILE A 57 -5.60 -4.57 0.16
CA ILE A 57 -5.10 -3.42 0.92
C ILE A 57 -4.58 -3.91 2.26
N VAL A 58 -3.28 -3.78 2.48
CA VAL A 58 -2.58 -4.16 3.71
C VAL A 58 -2.23 -2.88 4.47
N VAL A 59 -2.91 -2.63 5.57
CA VAL A 59 -2.67 -1.48 6.44
C VAL A 59 -1.78 -1.91 7.60
N HIS A 60 -0.62 -1.28 7.76
CA HIS A 60 0.29 -1.49 8.88
C HIS A 60 -0.08 -0.58 10.06
N LYS A 61 0.30 -0.96 11.30
CA LYS A 61 0.22 -0.11 12.50
C LYS A 61 1.45 0.79 12.61
N LYS A 62 1.43 1.72 13.57
CA LYS A 62 2.62 2.51 13.97
C LYS A 62 3.77 1.60 14.44
N ASP A 63 3.43 0.45 15.00
CA ASP A 63 4.37 -0.56 15.51
C ASP A 63 4.94 -1.47 14.40
N GLY A 64 4.61 -1.21 13.13
CA GLY A 64 5.06 -2.01 11.98
C GLY A 64 4.26 -3.31 11.75
N THR A 65 3.49 -3.76 12.73
CA THR A 65 2.60 -4.93 12.60
C THR A 65 1.47 -4.70 11.60
N ILE A 66 0.93 -5.77 11.02
CA ILE A 66 -0.21 -5.68 10.11
C ILE A 66 -1.47 -5.39 10.94
N GLN A 67 -2.08 -4.23 10.75
CA GLN A 67 -3.33 -3.87 11.42
C GLN A 67 -4.52 -4.55 10.77
N LYS A 68 -4.59 -4.46 9.45
CA LYS A 68 -5.76 -4.90 8.69
C LYS A 68 -5.34 -5.32 7.30
N TRP A 69 -5.75 -6.51 6.92
CA TRP A 69 -5.68 -6.98 5.54
C TRP A 69 -7.10 -6.97 4.98
N GLU A 70 -7.40 -5.95 4.19
CA GLU A 70 -8.64 -5.86 3.45
C GLU A 70 -8.41 -6.48 2.08
N LYS A 71 -8.76 -7.76 1.92
CA LYS A 71 -8.81 -8.37 0.59
C LYS A 71 -9.89 -7.66 -0.23
N ALA A 72 -9.59 -7.27 -1.47
CA ALA A 72 -10.63 -6.70 -2.32
C ALA A 72 -11.73 -7.75 -2.51
N LYS A 73 -12.87 -7.53 -1.84
CA LYS A 73 -14.07 -8.28 -2.14
C LYS A 73 -14.50 -7.86 -3.54
N ALA A 74 -14.32 -8.74 -4.52
CA ALA A 74 -15.06 -8.64 -5.77
C ALA A 74 -16.53 -8.59 -5.38
N LYS A 75 -17.17 -7.43 -5.56
CA LYS A 75 -18.61 -7.30 -5.34
C LYS A 75 -19.26 -8.29 -6.31
N LYS A 76 -19.90 -9.32 -5.75
CA LYS A 76 -20.66 -10.34 -6.48
C LYS A 76 -21.80 -9.67 -7.25
#